data_AF-A0A7C3FTA1-F1
#
_entry.id   AF-A0A7C3FTA1-F1
#
_cell.length_a   1.000
_cell.length_b   1.000
_cell.length_c   1.000
_cell.angle_alpha   90.00
_cell.angle_beta   90.00
_cell.angle_gamma   90.00
#
_symmetry.space_group_name_H-M   'P 1'
#
loop_
_entity.id
_entity.type
_entity.pdbx_description
1 polymer ?
#
loop_
_entity_poly.entity_id
_entity_poly.type
_entity_poly.pdbx_seq_one_letter_code
_entity_poly.pdbx_strand_id
1 'polypeptide(L)'
;MIYPEIPSTFETKLTTLSPQIRERMAVYGSYLLLTEVESRLALAKEKLAFFQKKYNISLTNLNEKGLPEDADWKMHEDYVEWSGWQVSYDEARETLDALRGIVDTANVIPLAR
;
A
#
# COMPACT_ATOMS: atom_id res chain seq x y z
N MET A 1 -1.11 -9.76 -5.39
CA MET A 1 -2.54 -9.57 -5.72
C MET A 1 -2.57 -9.08 -7.16
N ILE A 2 -3.19 -9.82 -8.09
CA ILE A 2 -3.30 -9.38 -9.49
C ILE A 2 -4.54 -8.51 -9.56
N TYR A 3 -4.36 -7.19 -9.70
CA TYR A 3 -5.48 -6.31 -9.99
C TYR A 3 -5.99 -6.63 -11.39
N PRO A 4 -7.32 -6.72 -11.60
CA PRO A 4 -7.86 -6.93 -12.93
C PRO A 4 -7.42 -5.78 -13.83
N GLU A 5 -7.04 -6.09 -15.07
CA GLU A 5 -6.79 -5.04 -16.06
C GLU A 5 -8.08 -4.23 -16.24
N ILE A 6 -8.02 -2.95 -15.86
CA ILE A 6 -9.13 -2.03 -16.06
C ILE A 6 -9.05 -1.54 -17.50
N PRO A 7 -10.11 -1.71 -18.32
CA PRO A 7 -10.10 -1.23 -19.69
C PRO A 7 -9.83 0.27 -19.75
N SER A 8 -9.04 0.73 -20.73
CA SER A 8 -8.74 2.17 -20.90
C SER A 8 -9.99 3.06 -21.05
N THR A 9 -11.12 2.47 -21.45
CA THR A 9 -12.43 3.15 -21.55
C THR A 9 -13.12 3.40 -20.21
N PHE A 10 -12.62 2.82 -19.11
CA PHE A 10 -13.24 2.90 -17.79
C PHE A 10 -13.29 4.33 -17.25
N GLU A 11 -12.19 5.07 -17.35
CA GLU A 11 -12.13 6.49 -16.96
C GLU A 11 -13.12 7.34 -17.75
N THR A 12 -13.24 7.08 -19.06
CA THR A 12 -14.24 7.75 -19.90
C THR A 12 -15.66 7.43 -19.44
N LYS A 13 -15.95 6.19 -19.03
CA LYS A 13 -17.26 5.84 -18.47
C LYS A 13 -17.50 6.48 -17.11
N LEU A 14 -16.50 6.55 -16.22
CA LEU A 14 -16.63 7.22 -14.92
C LEU A 14 -16.98 8.69 -15.09
N THR A 15 -16.34 9.39 -16.01
CA THR A 15 -16.61 10.82 -16.26
C THR A 15 -18.01 11.11 -16.80
N THR A 16 -18.71 10.10 -17.36
CA THR A 16 -20.12 10.24 -17.79
C THR A 16 -21.11 10.29 -16.62
N LEU A 17 -20.72 9.80 -15.43
CA LEU A 17 -21.54 9.90 -14.23
C LEU A 17 -21.63 11.35 -13.75
N SER A 18 -22.68 11.72 -13.00
CA SER A 18 -22.72 13.04 -12.39
C SER A 18 -21.61 13.19 -11.34
N PRO A 19 -21.12 14.41 -11.07
CA PRO A 19 -20.13 14.65 -10.01
C PRO A 19 -20.56 14.05 -8.66
N GLN A 20 -21.84 14.16 -8.30
CA GLN A 20 -22.36 13.65 -7.02
C GLN A 20 -22.28 12.12 -6.94
N ILE A 21 -22.53 11.40 -8.04
CA ILE A 21 -22.40 9.95 -8.05
C ILE A 21 -20.93 9.55 -7.92
N ARG A 22 -20.02 10.24 -8.63
CA ARG A 22 -18.58 9.98 -8.52
C ARG A 22 -18.05 10.23 -7.11
N GLU A 23 -18.47 11.33 -6.48
CA GLU A 23 -18.10 11.66 -5.09
C GLU A 23 -18.59 10.58 -4.12
N ARG A 24 -19.86 10.15 -4.23
CA ARG A 24 -20.40 9.06 -3.39
C ARG A 24 -19.66 7.75 -3.60
N MET A 25 -19.35 7.40 -4.86
CA MET A 25 -18.56 6.21 -5.18
C MET A 25 -17.16 6.28 -4.60
N ALA A 26 -16.49 7.43 -4.71
CA ALA A 26 -15.17 7.65 -4.15
C ALA A 26 -15.21 7.46 -2.63
N VAL A 27 -16.15 8.10 -1.92
CA VAL A 27 -16.27 7.99 -0.45
C VAL A 27 -16.55 6.55 -0.02
N TYR A 28 -17.54 5.88 -0.62
CA TYR A 28 -17.87 4.49 -0.26
C TYR A 28 -16.74 3.52 -0.60
N GLY A 29 -16.11 3.70 -1.76
CA GLY A 29 -14.94 2.93 -2.17
C GLY A 29 -13.77 3.14 -1.22
N SER A 30 -13.54 4.37 -0.76
CA SER A 30 -12.46 4.70 0.15
C SER A 30 -12.60 4.00 1.50
N TYR A 31 -13.81 3.89 2.07
CA TYR A 31 -14.00 3.13 3.31
C TYR A 31 -13.68 1.64 3.14
N LEU A 32 -14.08 1.03 2.01
CA LEU A 32 -13.77 -0.36 1.72
C LEU A 32 -12.26 -0.59 1.57
N LEU A 33 -11.60 0.28 0.80
CA LEU A 33 -10.16 0.20 0.54
C LEU A 33 -9.32 0.51 1.80
N LEU A 34 -9.82 1.33 2.72
CA LEU A 34 -9.11 1.68 3.96
C LEU A 34 -8.73 0.42 4.75
N THR A 35 -9.69 -0.47 4.99
CA THR A 35 -9.46 -1.71 5.75
C THR A 35 -8.49 -2.65 5.06
N GLU A 36 -8.56 -2.76 3.73
CA GLU A 36 -7.62 -3.56 2.94
C GLU A 36 -6.19 -3.03 3.08
N VAL A 37 -6.02 -1.72 2.88
CA VAL A 37 -4.72 -1.06 2.92
C VAL A 37 -4.11 -1.08 4.32
N GLU A 38 -4.92 -0.89 5.37
CA GLU A 38 -4.47 -1.01 6.76
C GLU A 38 -3.95 -2.42 7.06
N SER A 39 -4.64 -3.45 6.55
CA SER A 39 -4.22 -4.86 6.70
C SER A 39 -2.91 -5.13 5.96
N ARG A 40 -2.76 -4.62 4.74
CA ARG A 40 -1.50 -4.72 3.96
C ARG A 40 -0.35 -4.02 4.68
N LEU A 41 -0.57 -2.83 5.20
CA LEU A 41 0.42 -2.06 5.94
C LEU A 41 0.86 -2.79 7.22
N ALA A 42 -0.08 -3.40 7.95
CA ALA A 42 0.22 -4.18 9.15
C ALA A 42 1.08 -5.41 8.83
N LEU A 43 0.73 -6.17 7.79
CA LEU A 43 1.51 -7.33 7.34
C LEU A 43 2.92 -6.93 6.88
N ALA A 44 3.04 -5.86 6.09
CA ALA A 44 4.34 -5.38 5.64
C ALA A 44 5.22 -4.96 6.82
N LYS A 45 4.67 -4.23 7.81
CA LYS A 45 5.38 -3.88 9.06
C LYS A 45 5.89 -5.11 9.80
N GLU A 46 5.05 -6.14 9.95
CA GLU A 46 5.44 -7.38 10.63
C GLU A 46 6.59 -8.08 9.90
N LYS A 47 6.51 -8.17 8.57
CA LYS A 47 7.54 -8.79 7.73
C LYS A 47 8.87 -8.03 7.77
N LEU A 48 8.83 -6.70 7.69
CA LEU A 48 10.02 -5.86 7.84
C LEU A 48 10.69 -6.08 9.21
N ALA A 49 9.90 -6.09 10.29
CA ALA A 49 10.41 -6.32 11.64
C ALA A 49 10.99 -7.73 11.81
N PHE A 50 10.37 -8.74 11.18
CA PHE A 50 10.87 -10.12 11.18
C PHE A 50 12.27 -10.21 10.59
N PHE A 51 12.52 -9.67 9.39
CA PHE A 51 13.84 -9.74 8.76
C PHE A 51 14.89 -8.93 9.51
N GLN A 52 14.53 -7.72 9.97
CA GLN A 52 15.42 -6.90 10.79
C GLN A 52 15.86 -7.63 12.06
N LYS A 53 14.95 -8.36 12.70
CA LYS A 53 15.25 -9.19 13.86
C LYS A 53 16.08 -10.42 13.50
N LYS A 54 15.74 -11.10 12.40
CA LYS A 54 16.42 -12.33 11.94
C LYS A 54 17.91 -12.09 11.66
N TYR A 55 18.23 -10.99 11.00
CA TYR A 55 19.60 -10.68 10.57
C TYR A 55 20.31 -9.66 11.47
N ASN A 56 19.59 -9.07 12.44
CA ASN A 56 20.12 -8.05 13.34
C ASN A 56 20.84 -6.89 12.61
N ILE A 57 20.30 -6.52 11.44
CA ILE A 57 20.78 -5.46 10.55
C ILE A 57 19.55 -4.72 10.03
N SER A 58 19.69 -3.49 9.54
CA SER A 58 18.58 -2.80 8.86
C SER A 58 18.65 -3.01 7.35
N LEU A 59 17.49 -2.99 6.67
CA LEU A 59 17.45 -3.04 5.21
C LEU A 59 18.21 -1.86 4.58
N THR A 60 18.12 -0.68 5.18
CA THR A 60 18.89 0.50 4.75
C THR A 60 20.40 0.20 4.72
N ASN A 61 20.92 -0.48 5.75
CA ASN A 61 22.33 -0.83 5.78
C ASN A 61 22.71 -1.81 4.67
N LEU A 62 21.86 -2.82 4.41
CA LEU A 62 22.05 -3.76 3.30
C LEU A 62 22.00 -3.06 1.94
N ASN A 63 21.10 -2.08 1.76
CA ASN A 63 21.01 -1.31 0.52
C ASN A 63 22.24 -0.44 0.27
N GLU A 64 22.84 0.11 1.33
CA GLU A 64 24.03 0.97 1.22
C GLU A 64 25.32 0.17 1.08
N LYS A 65 25.46 -0.93 1.82
CA LYS A 65 26.72 -1.68 1.95
C LYS A 65 26.75 -2.97 1.15
N GLY A 66 25.61 -3.40 0.62
CA GLY A 66 25.43 -4.73 0.05
C GLY A 66 25.28 -5.80 1.13
N LEU A 67 25.10 -7.02 0.67
CA LEU A 67 25.07 -8.20 1.54
C LEU A 67 26.49 -8.51 2.06
N PRO A 68 26.60 -9.11 3.27
CA PRO A 68 27.87 -9.60 3.79
C PRO A 68 28.57 -10.56 2.81
N GLU A 69 29.91 -10.62 2.87
CA GLU A 69 30.70 -11.51 2.01
C GLU A 69 30.43 -13.00 2.27
N ASP A 70 29.99 -13.34 3.48
CA ASP A 70 29.62 -14.68 3.90
C ASP A 70 28.11 -14.98 3.76
N ALA A 71 27.36 -14.11 3.07
CA ALA A 71 25.94 -14.31 2.82
C ALA A 71 25.68 -15.59 2.00
N ASP A 72 24.83 -16.46 2.55
CA ASP A 72 24.38 -17.64 1.83
C ASP A 72 23.23 -17.33 0.87
N TRP A 73 22.91 -18.28 -0.01
CA TRP A 73 21.81 -18.15 -0.97
C TRP A 73 20.48 -17.77 -0.32
N LYS A 74 20.27 -18.22 0.93
CA LYS A 74 19.05 -17.93 1.67
C LYS A 74 18.99 -16.47 2.10
N MET A 75 20.11 -15.89 2.54
CA MET A 75 20.17 -14.45 2.82
C MET A 75 19.94 -13.60 1.57
N HIS A 76 20.39 -14.06 0.40
CA HIS A 76 20.07 -13.40 -0.87
C HIS A 76 18.56 -13.42 -1.17
N GLU A 77 17.91 -14.57 -1.05
CA GLU A 77 16.45 -14.68 -1.25
C GLU A 77 15.67 -13.84 -0.25
N ASP A 78 16.03 -13.92 1.03
CA ASP A 78 15.44 -13.12 2.09
C ASP A 78 15.62 -11.62 1.84
N TYR A 79 16.76 -11.18 1.31
CA TYR A 79 16.99 -9.78 0.96
C TYR A 79 16.05 -9.29 -0.16
N VAL A 80 15.83 -10.12 -1.17
CA VAL A 80 14.87 -9.82 -2.25
C VAL A 80 13.45 -9.74 -1.69
N GLU A 81 13.04 -10.70 -0.86
CA GLU A 81 11.73 -10.69 -0.22
C GLU A 81 11.56 -9.46 0.70
N TRP A 82 12.56 -9.18 1.53
CA TRP A 82 12.57 -8.03 2.44
C TRP A 82 12.43 -6.71 1.68
N SER A 83 13.17 -6.55 0.58
CA SER A 83 13.04 -5.38 -0.30
C SER A 83 11.64 -5.25 -0.89
N GLY A 84 11.03 -6.37 -1.31
CA GLY A 84 9.64 -6.39 -1.78
C GLY A 84 8.62 -5.98 -0.71
N TRP A 85 8.85 -6.36 0.55
CA TRP A 85 8.01 -5.91 1.67
C TRP A 85 8.18 -4.43 1.98
N GLN A 86 9.37 -3.86 1.77
CA GLN A 86 9.59 -2.41 1.92
C GLN A 86 8.79 -1.62 0.88
N VAL A 87 8.81 -2.05 -0.38
CA VAL A 87 7.97 -1.45 -1.44
C VAL A 87 6.49 -1.56 -1.06
N SER A 88 6.05 -2.76 -0.63
CA SER A 88 4.66 -2.98 -0.21
C SER A 88 4.24 -2.09 0.97
N TYR A 89 5.15 -1.83 1.91
CA TYR A 89 4.93 -0.91 3.03
C TYR A 89 4.75 0.53 2.54
N ASP A 90 5.65 1.01 1.67
CA ASP A 90 5.64 2.39 1.19
C ASP A 90 4.39 2.67 0.35
N GLU A 91 4.03 1.77 -0.57
CA GLU A 91 2.80 1.86 -1.36
C GLU A 91 1.54 1.84 -0.50
N ALA A 92 1.48 0.94 0.50
CA ALA A 92 0.34 0.86 1.41
C ALA A 92 0.21 2.12 2.27
N ARG A 93 1.33 2.68 2.74
CA ARG A 93 1.32 3.94 3.50
C ARG A 93 0.82 5.10 2.65
N GLU A 94 1.36 5.27 1.44
CA GLU A 94 0.94 6.33 0.52
C GLU A 94 -0.56 6.24 0.19
N THR A 95 -1.03 5.02 -0.10
CA THR A 95 -2.46 4.78 -0.37
C THR A 95 -3.32 5.10 0.86
N LEU A 96 -2.87 4.72 2.06
CA LEU A 96 -3.61 4.99 3.30
C LEU A 96 -3.75 6.50 3.54
N ASP A 97 -2.67 7.25 3.34
CA ASP A 97 -2.67 8.71 3.53
C ASP A 97 -3.61 9.40 2.52
N ALA A 98 -3.61 8.96 1.26
CA ALA A 98 -4.53 9.46 0.23
C ALA A 98 -6.00 9.15 0.57
N LEU A 99 -6.30 7.92 1.01
CA LEU A 99 -7.65 7.50 1.38
C LEU A 99 -8.18 8.24 2.62
N ARG A 100 -7.34 8.48 3.62
CA ARG A 100 -7.70 9.27 4.80
C ARG A 100 -8.08 10.70 4.44
N GLY A 101 -7.36 11.33 3.52
CA GLY A 101 -7.73 12.66 3.02
C GLY A 101 -9.14 12.73 2.43
N ILE A 102 -9.56 11.68 1.72
CA ILE A 102 -10.91 11.57 1.15
C ILE A 102 -11.95 11.37 2.26
N VAL A 103 -11.72 10.41 3.16
CA VAL A 103 -12.64 10.07 4.25
C VAL A 103 -12.83 11.24 5.22
N ASP A 104 -11.76 11.93 5.60
CA ASP A 104 -11.81 13.07 6.51
C ASP A 104 -12.60 14.23 5.89
N THR A 105 -12.37 14.52 4.61
CA THR A 105 -13.15 15.54 3.87
C THR A 105 -14.63 15.18 3.81
N ALA A 106 -14.95 13.90 3.59
CA ALA A 106 -16.33 13.42 3.53
C ALA A 106 -17.04 13.41 4.90
N ASN A 107 -16.31 13.21 6.00
CA ASN A 107 -16.86 13.27 7.35
C ASN A 107 -17.20 14.71 7.80
N VAL A 108 -16.57 15.72 7.20
CA VAL A 108 -16.82 17.14 7.49
C VAL A 108 -18.08 17.67 6.78
N ILE A 109 -18.50 17.03 5.68
CA ILE A 109 -19.69 17.41 4.91
C ILE A 109 -20.77 16.34 5.15
N PRO A 110 -21.90 16.65 5.81
CA PRO A 110 -22.99 15.69 5.88
C PRO A 110 -23.42 15.39 4.45
N LEU A 111 -23.20 14.15 3.99
CA LEU A 111 -23.85 13.65 2.78
C LEU A 111 -25.35 13.84 3.01
N ALA A 112 -25.92 14.84 2.34
CA ALA A 112 -27.26 15.34 2.60
C ALA A 112 -28.23 14.17 2.81
N ARG A 113 -28.79 14.10 4.02
CA ARG A 113 -29.87 13.18 4.37
C ARG A 113 -31.16 13.64 3.72
#